data_AF-A0A4Q4XMP3-F1
#
_entry.id   AF-A0A4Q4XMP3-F1
#
_cell.length_a   1.000
_cell.length_b   1.000
_cell.length_c   1.000
_cell.angle_alpha   90.00
_cell.angle_beta   90.00
_cell.angle_gamma   90.00
#
_symmetry.space_group_name_H-M   'P 1'
#
loop_
_entity.id
_entity.type
_entity.pdbx_description
1 polymer ?
#
loop_
_entity_poly.entity_id
_entity_poly.type
_entity_poly.pdbx_seq_one_letter_code
_entity_poly.pdbx_strand_id
1 'polypeptide(L)'
;MEDPFAQASFGRSKSSNQPKVWAEKTRRLFDNHPQLVVEDMRLDYTGILIRVKHTDGTGVSQRLMIKAAYPEVAAIVQNEVKWIDLLRYAKHVVIPVPIRGDPLTRSQCAGWRLPYVIMEYIENGTLLQFQQRVARAHRTLPDGATARLVLPNRLLWSIFFCPCVGMARPPPGPDVQLETPLAIEPLGLTHSDMHQGNSNNVRRLHPDETEHSRVPMVRLIDFGETKVMRPEASHLLVDEFSKNEYDIPLDLARYRPASGSRNQAIDMNLINIGCVMARMLAGVEFAFVGACRGFIRGPDIHPSLDPDLRLLIQRCLAVDPLNRPRLEELTALINGNIKTERDYADIEGYDGLESDDSLENVITNIANNIKERTKGHTPTAMAEPIRSTTTYWACMGQFGDITCQKGNEIASVRCVRCQKERGDGDEAIVDDGYGTKIGTFKTQDTVEYDSGAPGTRVNGGS
;
A
#
# COMPACT_ATOMS: atom_id res chain seq x y z
N MET A 1 -7.49 -37.60 -13.37
CA MET A 1 -7.38 -36.28 -13.99
C MET A 1 -6.76 -35.37 -12.95
N GLU A 2 -5.48 -35.07 -13.09
CA GLU A 2 -4.73 -34.21 -12.17
C GLU A 2 -5.02 -32.74 -12.49
N ASP A 3 -5.15 -31.92 -11.46
CA ASP A 3 -5.41 -30.48 -11.55
C ASP A 3 -4.18 -29.77 -12.14
N PRO A 4 -4.28 -29.12 -13.33
CA PRO A 4 -3.16 -28.41 -13.95
C PRO A 4 -2.76 -27.11 -13.22
N PHE A 5 -3.40 -26.78 -12.08
CA PHE A 5 -3.14 -25.56 -11.31
C PHE A 5 -2.69 -25.80 -9.86
N ALA A 6 -2.18 -27.00 -9.54
CA ALA A 6 -1.56 -27.25 -8.23
C ALA A 6 -0.45 -26.21 -7.96
N GLN A 7 -0.65 -25.39 -6.93
CA GLN A 7 0.29 -24.33 -6.53
C GLN A 7 1.65 -24.94 -6.20
N ALA A 8 2.66 -24.60 -6.99
CA ALA A 8 4.05 -24.86 -6.64
C ALA A 8 4.39 -24.01 -5.41
N SER A 9 4.76 -24.68 -4.31
CA SER A 9 5.35 -24.05 -3.14
C SER A 9 6.63 -23.32 -3.55
N PHE A 10 6.62 -21.98 -3.49
CA PHE A 10 7.78 -21.14 -3.80
C PHE A 10 8.89 -21.32 -2.76
N GLY A 11 9.77 -22.30 -2.99
CA GLY A 11 11.04 -22.43 -2.28
C GLY A 11 11.98 -21.29 -2.70
N ARG A 12 12.30 -20.36 -1.79
CA ARG A 12 13.31 -19.33 -1.99
C ARG A 12 14.69 -19.96 -2.17
N SER A 13 15.15 -20.15 -3.41
CA SER A 13 16.55 -20.42 -3.70
C SER A 13 17.37 -19.12 -3.48
N LYS A 14 18.17 -19.10 -2.41
CA LYS A 14 18.96 -17.93 -1.97
C LYS A 14 20.24 -17.67 -2.78
N SER A 15 20.48 -18.34 -3.91
CA SER A 15 21.79 -18.24 -4.60
C SER A 15 21.71 -18.11 -6.13
N SER A 16 20.76 -17.32 -6.64
CA SER A 16 20.66 -17.11 -8.09
C SER A 16 21.24 -15.73 -8.45
N ASN A 17 22.39 -15.72 -9.14
CA ASN A 17 22.89 -14.54 -9.86
C ASN A 17 21.97 -14.13 -11.03
N GLN A 18 20.83 -14.81 -11.22
CA GLN A 18 19.97 -14.63 -12.37
C GLN A 18 19.38 -13.21 -12.51
N PRO A 19 18.96 -12.51 -11.44
CA PRO A 19 18.42 -11.16 -11.59
C PRO A 19 19.42 -10.21 -12.26
N LYS A 20 20.71 -10.28 -11.89
CA LYS A 20 21.75 -9.45 -12.51
C LYS A 20 21.95 -9.77 -14.00
N VAL A 21 21.89 -11.05 -14.37
CA VAL A 21 21.99 -11.49 -15.77
C VAL A 21 20.82 -10.95 -16.59
N TRP A 22 19.60 -11.00 -16.04
CA TRP A 22 18.41 -10.49 -16.70
C TRP A 22 18.40 -8.96 -16.81
N ALA A 23 18.89 -8.24 -15.79
CA ALA A 23 19.07 -6.80 -15.86
C ALA A 23 20.01 -6.40 -17.02
N GLU A 24 21.14 -7.09 -17.14
CA GLU A 24 22.12 -6.85 -18.19
C GLU A 24 21.57 -7.17 -19.58
N LYS A 25 20.87 -8.29 -19.72
CA LYS A 25 20.20 -8.67 -20.98
C LYS A 25 19.14 -7.63 -21.37
N THR A 26 18.42 -7.10 -20.38
CA THR A 26 17.42 -6.04 -20.58
C THR A 26 18.09 -4.77 -21.08
N ARG A 27 19.18 -4.30 -20.45
CA ARG A 27 19.92 -3.11 -20.91
C ARG A 27 20.34 -3.25 -22.38
N ARG A 28 20.94 -4.38 -22.74
CA ARG A 28 21.35 -4.66 -24.13
C ARG A 28 20.21 -4.64 -25.13
N LEU A 29 18.98 -4.96 -24.72
CA LEU A 29 17.81 -4.88 -25.58
C LEU A 29 17.41 -3.42 -25.87
N PHE A 30 17.62 -2.52 -24.91
CA PHE A 30 17.32 -1.10 -25.07
C PHE A 30 18.51 -0.27 -25.55
N ASP A 31 19.73 -0.82 -25.55
CA ASP A 31 20.92 -0.16 -26.09
C ASP A 31 20.68 0.19 -27.58
N ASN A 32 20.69 1.49 -27.88
CA ASN A 32 20.40 2.04 -29.20
C ASN A 32 18.97 1.80 -29.72
N HIS A 33 17.99 1.53 -28.85
CA HIS A 33 16.61 1.39 -29.29
C HIS A 33 16.08 2.74 -29.83
N PRO A 34 15.54 2.79 -31.06
CA PRO A 34 15.27 4.07 -31.76
C PRO A 34 14.17 4.90 -31.11
N GLN A 35 13.26 4.26 -30.36
CA GLN A 35 12.08 4.91 -29.78
C GLN A 35 12.07 4.89 -28.25
N LEU A 36 12.97 4.15 -27.59
CA LEU A 36 12.91 3.93 -26.14
C LEU A 36 14.28 4.18 -25.51
N VAL A 37 14.34 5.11 -24.57
CA VAL A 37 15.54 5.40 -23.78
C VAL A 37 15.28 5.01 -22.34
N VAL A 38 16.06 4.09 -21.79
CA VAL A 38 15.94 3.67 -20.39
C VAL A 38 16.42 4.81 -19.47
N GLU A 39 15.55 5.25 -18.56
CA GLU A 39 15.85 6.26 -17.55
C GLU A 39 16.16 5.66 -16.18
N ASP A 40 15.48 4.56 -15.81
CA ASP A 40 15.69 3.83 -14.55
C ASP A 40 15.33 2.35 -14.75
N MET A 41 15.97 1.46 -13.99
CA MET A 41 15.69 0.03 -14.02
C MET A 41 15.87 -0.57 -12.63
N ARG A 42 14.85 -1.32 -12.19
CA ARG A 42 14.82 -1.99 -10.88
C ARG A 42 14.42 -3.44 -11.05
N LEU A 43 14.91 -4.26 -10.14
CA LEU A 43 14.56 -5.67 -10.06
C LEU A 43 13.89 -5.91 -8.72
N ASP A 44 12.78 -6.62 -8.76
CA ASP A 44 12.08 -7.08 -7.58
C ASP A 44 11.66 -8.54 -7.74
N TYR A 45 10.88 -9.02 -6.76
CA TYR A 45 10.41 -10.39 -6.71
C TYR A 45 9.26 -10.68 -7.69
N THR A 46 8.75 -9.68 -8.39
CA THR A 46 7.66 -9.77 -9.38
C THR A 46 8.14 -9.59 -10.82
N GLY A 47 9.34 -9.03 -11.02
CA GLY A 47 9.89 -8.81 -12.36
C GLY A 47 10.99 -7.76 -12.42
N ILE A 48 11.15 -7.20 -13.61
CA ILE A 48 12.02 -6.08 -13.91
C ILE A 48 11.12 -4.90 -14.22
N LEU A 49 11.27 -3.83 -13.45
CA LEU A 49 10.58 -2.56 -13.66
C LEU A 49 11.53 -1.61 -14.38
N ILE A 50 11.09 -1.08 -15.52
CA ILE A 50 11.91 -0.25 -16.41
C ILE A 50 11.15 1.02 -16.70
N ARG A 51 11.68 2.16 -16.23
CA ARG A 51 11.19 3.46 -16.65
C ARG A 51 11.88 3.83 -17.95
N VAL A 52 11.09 4.12 -18.97
CA VAL A 52 11.59 4.49 -20.29
C VAL A 52 11.00 5.83 -20.72
N LYS A 53 11.80 6.61 -21.45
CA LYS A 53 11.34 7.73 -22.25
C LYS A 53 11.06 7.21 -23.65
N HIS A 54 9.79 7.22 -24.05
CA HIS A 54 9.35 6.87 -25.40
C HIS A 54 9.25 8.13 -26.25
N THR A 55 9.80 8.10 -27.46
CA THR A 55 9.59 9.15 -28.47
C THR A 55 8.82 8.53 -29.62
N ASP A 56 7.63 9.05 -29.90
CA ASP A 56 6.91 8.62 -31.08
C ASP A 56 7.55 9.17 -32.36
N GLY A 57 7.17 8.62 -33.52
CA GLY A 57 7.67 9.09 -34.81
C GLY A 57 7.27 10.54 -35.15
N THR A 58 6.49 11.22 -34.30
CA THR A 58 6.12 12.63 -34.45
C THR A 58 6.99 13.57 -33.61
N GLY A 59 7.90 13.02 -32.79
CA GLY A 59 8.78 13.79 -31.90
C GLY A 59 8.18 14.07 -30.52
N VAL A 60 6.94 13.64 -30.25
CA VAL A 60 6.35 13.74 -28.91
C VAL A 60 6.97 12.67 -28.03
N SER A 61 7.44 13.09 -26.85
CA SER A 61 8.05 12.18 -25.89
C SER A 61 7.21 12.06 -24.64
N GLN A 62 7.01 10.82 -24.19
CA GLN A 62 6.30 10.48 -22.96
C GLN A 62 7.08 9.46 -22.13
N ARG A 63 6.93 9.49 -20.82
CA ARG A 63 7.48 8.47 -19.93
C ARG A 63 6.52 7.29 -19.82
N LEU A 64 7.06 6.09 -19.88
CA LEU A 64 6.33 4.84 -19.72
C LEU A 64 7.01 3.97 -18.67
N MET A 65 6.26 3.04 -18.11
CA MET A 65 6.76 1.98 -17.26
C MET A 65 6.58 0.65 -17.97
N ILE A 66 7.63 -0.17 -17.99
CA ILE A 66 7.60 -1.53 -18.52
C ILE A 66 7.85 -2.47 -17.34
N LYS A 67 6.92 -3.41 -17.11
CA LYS A 67 7.14 -4.52 -16.19
C LYS A 67 7.37 -5.78 -17.02
N ALA A 68 8.57 -6.32 -16.95
CA ALA A 68 9.02 -7.44 -17.78
C ALA A 68 9.42 -8.63 -16.90
N ALA A 69 9.00 -9.84 -17.31
CA ALA A 69 9.27 -11.05 -16.55
C ALA A 69 10.63 -11.67 -16.86
N TYR A 70 11.24 -12.28 -15.85
CA TYR A 70 12.22 -13.35 -16.01
C TYR A 70 11.54 -14.73 -15.75
N PRO A 71 12.15 -15.88 -16.14
CA PRO A 71 11.44 -17.16 -16.21
C PRO A 71 10.69 -17.55 -14.94
N GLU A 72 11.28 -17.29 -13.78
CA GLU A 72 10.73 -17.62 -12.46
C GLU A 72 9.47 -16.84 -12.10
N VAL A 73 9.26 -15.66 -12.71
CA VAL A 73 8.12 -14.76 -12.44
C VAL A 73 7.22 -14.57 -13.66
N ALA A 74 7.43 -15.33 -14.73
CA ALA A 74 6.66 -15.25 -15.97
C ALA A 74 5.15 -15.41 -15.74
N ALA A 75 4.75 -16.33 -14.85
CA ALA A 75 3.35 -16.54 -14.51
C ALA A 75 2.71 -15.33 -13.82
N ILE A 76 3.46 -14.64 -12.95
CA ILE A 76 2.98 -13.46 -12.21
C ILE A 76 2.73 -12.31 -13.18
N VAL A 77 3.70 -11.99 -14.05
CA VAL A 77 3.56 -10.91 -15.04
C VAL A 77 2.50 -11.25 -16.09
N GLN A 78 2.38 -12.51 -16.50
CA GLN A 78 1.31 -12.93 -17.41
C GLN A 78 -0.08 -12.73 -16.78
N ASN A 79 -0.22 -13.02 -15.47
CA ASN A 79 -1.45 -12.79 -14.74
C ASN A 79 -1.78 -11.29 -14.67
N GLU A 80 -0.77 -10.45 -14.39
CA GLU A 80 -0.91 -9.00 -14.38
C GLU A 80 -1.35 -8.44 -15.74
N VAL A 81 -0.73 -8.88 -16.84
CA VAL A 81 -1.13 -8.50 -18.21
C VAL A 81 -2.62 -8.77 -18.43
N LYS A 82 -3.09 -9.96 -18.04
CA LYS A 82 -4.48 -10.38 -18.20
C LYS A 82 -5.45 -9.46 -17.43
N TRP A 83 -5.13 -9.10 -16.19
CA TRP A 83 -6.05 -8.31 -15.37
C TRP A 83 -6.00 -6.82 -15.72
N ILE A 84 -4.84 -6.27 -16.03
CA ILE A 84 -4.73 -4.89 -16.54
C ILE A 84 -5.49 -4.76 -17.87
N ASP A 85 -5.44 -5.78 -18.74
CA ASP A 85 -6.22 -5.80 -19.97
C ASP A 85 -7.73 -5.75 -19.71
N LEU A 86 -8.24 -6.55 -18.76
CA LEU A 86 -9.65 -6.54 -18.37
C LEU A 86 -10.08 -5.19 -17.76
N LEU A 87 -9.19 -4.56 -16.99
CA LEU A 87 -9.45 -3.35 -16.22
C LEU A 87 -9.02 -2.06 -16.95
N ARG A 88 -8.63 -2.14 -18.23
CA ARG A 88 -7.99 -1.05 -18.99
C ARG A 88 -8.78 0.26 -19.06
N TYR A 89 -10.08 0.22 -18.79
CA TYR A 89 -10.96 1.39 -18.79
C TYR A 89 -11.34 1.86 -17.38
N ALA A 90 -10.92 1.15 -16.34
CA ALA A 90 -11.12 1.60 -14.97
C ALA A 90 -10.16 2.76 -14.68
N LYS A 91 -10.70 3.98 -14.49
CA LYS A 91 -9.91 5.22 -14.34
C LYS A 91 -8.81 5.14 -13.27
N HIS A 92 -9.10 4.44 -12.18
CA HIS A 92 -8.20 4.26 -11.04
C HIS A 92 -7.39 2.97 -11.09
N VAL A 93 -7.30 2.35 -12.26
CA VAL A 93 -6.34 1.29 -12.55
C VAL A 93 -5.31 1.87 -13.51
N VAL A 94 -4.08 1.38 -13.42
CA VAL A 94 -3.03 1.76 -14.37
C VAL A 94 -3.43 1.39 -15.80
N ILE A 95 -3.22 2.33 -16.73
CA ILE A 95 -3.59 2.13 -18.13
C ILE A 95 -2.46 1.42 -18.87
N PRO A 96 -2.76 0.32 -19.59
CA PRO A 96 -1.82 -0.28 -20.52
C PRO A 96 -1.63 0.64 -21.74
N VAL A 97 -0.38 0.86 -22.15
CA VAL A 97 -0.04 1.73 -23.30
C VAL A 97 0.41 0.87 -24.47
N PRO A 98 -0.39 0.74 -25.54
CA PRO A 98 0.04 0.05 -26.75
C PRO A 98 1.07 0.90 -27.51
N ILE A 99 2.24 0.34 -27.81
CA ILE A 99 3.24 0.97 -28.68
C ILE A 99 3.17 0.31 -30.07
N ARG A 100 3.09 1.13 -31.13
CA ARG A 100 3.08 0.64 -32.51
C ARG A 100 4.38 -0.09 -32.84
N GLY A 101 4.25 -1.26 -33.46
CA GLY A 101 5.40 -2.10 -33.85
C GLY A 101 6.04 -2.84 -32.68
N ASP A 102 5.44 -2.79 -31.49
CA ASP A 102 5.86 -3.36 -30.21
C ASP A 102 7.38 -3.53 -30.09
N PRO A 103 8.06 -2.61 -29.38
CA PRO A 103 9.51 -2.50 -29.37
C PRO A 103 10.23 -3.72 -28.81
N LEU A 104 9.50 -4.60 -28.11
CA LEU A 104 10.06 -5.82 -27.54
C LEU A 104 9.76 -7.07 -28.39
N THR A 105 8.94 -6.94 -29.45
CA THR A 105 8.64 -8.03 -30.38
C THR A 105 9.75 -8.27 -31.43
N ARG A 106 9.85 -9.54 -31.83
CA ARG A 106 10.90 -10.10 -32.69
C ARG A 106 10.91 -9.50 -34.10
N SER A 107 11.59 -8.39 -34.32
CA SER A 107 12.07 -8.11 -35.69
C SER A 107 13.40 -8.81 -36.00
N GLN A 108 14.29 -9.07 -35.02
CA GLN A 108 15.63 -9.63 -35.33
C GLN A 108 16.28 -10.47 -34.20
N CYS A 109 15.71 -11.63 -33.84
CA CYS A 109 16.30 -12.64 -32.94
C CYS A 109 16.65 -12.22 -31.48
N ALA A 110 16.61 -10.92 -31.15
CA ALA A 110 17.02 -10.35 -29.85
C ALA A 110 15.86 -9.90 -28.94
N GLY A 111 14.60 -9.92 -29.40
CA GLY A 111 13.44 -9.42 -28.65
C GLY A 111 13.15 -10.15 -27.33
N TRP A 112 12.40 -9.49 -26.43
CA TRP A 112 12.00 -10.05 -25.14
C TRP A 112 10.97 -11.17 -25.36
N ARG A 113 11.27 -12.38 -24.88
CA ARG A 113 10.46 -13.58 -25.14
C ARG A 113 9.53 -13.97 -23.99
N LEU A 114 9.64 -13.26 -22.87
CA LEU A 114 8.85 -13.52 -21.68
C LEU A 114 7.70 -12.50 -21.59
N PRO A 115 6.69 -12.74 -20.76
CA PRO A 115 5.60 -11.80 -20.58
C PRO A 115 6.12 -10.42 -20.14
N TYR A 116 5.49 -9.36 -20.63
CA TYR A 116 5.70 -7.98 -20.19
C TYR A 116 4.42 -7.17 -20.41
N VAL A 117 4.30 -6.08 -19.67
CA VAL A 117 3.27 -5.06 -19.86
C VAL A 117 3.93 -3.70 -19.97
N ILE A 118 3.49 -2.91 -20.95
CA ILE A 118 3.84 -1.51 -21.08
C ILE A 118 2.64 -0.72 -20.57
N MET A 119 2.90 0.19 -19.64
CA MET A 119 1.88 0.98 -18.95
C MET A 119 2.33 2.42 -18.82
N GLU A 120 1.37 3.29 -18.51
CA GLU A 120 1.68 4.69 -18.23
C GLU A 120 2.66 4.82 -17.06
N TYR A 121 3.52 5.84 -17.11
CA TYR A 121 4.35 6.18 -15.96
C TYR A 121 3.57 7.08 -15.00
N ILE A 122 3.47 6.66 -13.74
CA ILE A 122 2.77 7.41 -12.70
C ILE A 122 3.80 8.26 -11.92
N GLU A 123 3.74 9.58 -12.11
CA GLU A 123 4.86 10.47 -11.74
C GLU A 123 5.08 10.68 -10.23
N ASN A 124 4.05 10.64 -9.38
CA ASN A 124 4.16 11.02 -7.96
C ASN A 124 4.50 9.87 -7.01
N GLY A 125 4.85 8.71 -7.58
CA GLY A 125 5.22 7.53 -6.83
C GLY A 125 4.06 6.91 -6.05
N THR A 126 4.39 6.09 -5.06
CA THR A 126 3.41 5.30 -4.30
C THR A 126 2.74 6.12 -3.19
N LEU A 127 1.58 5.67 -2.69
CA LEU A 127 0.94 6.21 -1.50
C LEU A 127 1.85 6.10 -0.28
N LEU A 128 2.64 5.03 -0.17
CA LEU A 128 3.63 4.87 0.90
C LEU A 128 4.68 6.00 0.85
N GLN A 129 5.20 6.30 -0.34
CA GLN A 129 6.15 7.40 -0.49
C GLN A 129 5.49 8.75 -0.18
N PHE A 130 4.22 8.94 -0.54
CA PHE A 130 3.46 10.14 -0.19
C PHE A 130 3.26 10.27 1.33
N GLN A 131 2.82 9.19 1.99
CA GLN A 131 2.68 9.11 3.44
C GLN A 131 4.00 9.45 4.15
N GLN A 132 5.13 8.91 3.68
CA GLN A 132 6.46 9.24 4.20
C GLN A 132 6.83 10.72 4.06
N ARG A 133 6.35 11.39 3.01
CA ARG A 133 6.53 12.84 2.83
C ARG A 133 5.63 13.62 3.79
N VAL A 134 4.37 13.24 3.90
CA VAL A 134 3.39 13.83 4.84
C VAL A 134 3.88 13.71 6.29
N ALA A 135 4.40 12.55 6.68
CA ALA A 135 4.93 12.32 8.02
C ALA A 135 6.12 13.23 8.40
N ARG A 136 6.85 13.75 7.41
CA ARG A 136 7.96 14.70 7.59
C ARG A 136 7.53 16.15 7.42
N ALA A 137 6.35 16.39 6.86
CA ALA A 137 5.85 17.71 6.58
C ALA A 137 5.26 18.36 7.84
N HIS A 138 5.45 19.67 7.93
CA HIS A 138 4.92 20.51 9.00
C HIS A 138 4.13 21.65 8.37
N ARG A 139 3.09 22.10 9.06
CA ARG A 139 2.34 23.31 8.74
C ARG A 139 2.63 24.38 9.77
N THR A 140 2.60 25.63 9.34
CA THR A 140 2.64 26.79 10.24
C THR A 140 1.20 27.17 10.58
N LEU A 141 0.90 27.29 11.87
CA LEU A 141 -0.39 27.72 12.40
C LEU A 141 -0.51 29.25 12.37
N PRO A 142 -1.72 29.83 12.50
CA PRO A 142 -1.93 31.28 12.46
C PRO A 142 -1.14 32.07 13.52
N ASP A 143 -0.84 31.45 14.66
CA ASP A 143 -0.02 32.01 15.74
C ASP A 143 1.50 31.91 15.49
N GLY A 144 1.91 31.36 14.34
CA GLY A 144 3.30 31.14 13.96
C GLY A 144 3.90 29.83 14.49
N ALA A 145 3.18 29.04 15.29
CA ALA A 145 3.66 27.75 15.76
C ALA A 145 3.72 26.73 14.61
N THR A 146 4.56 25.70 14.75
CA THR A 146 4.64 24.60 13.78
C THR A 146 3.94 23.36 14.31
N ALA A 147 3.13 22.73 13.48
CA ALA A 147 2.44 21.49 13.77
C ALA A 147 2.74 20.45 12.69
N ARG A 148 2.69 19.16 13.04
CA ARG A 148 2.75 18.09 12.04
C ARG A 148 1.59 18.26 11.06
N LEU A 149 1.85 18.04 9.78
CA LEU A 149 0.80 18.08 8.79
C LEU A 149 -0.18 16.92 9.01
N VAL A 150 -1.46 17.26 9.04
CA VAL A 150 -2.58 16.33 8.97
C VAL A 150 -3.11 16.35 7.53
N LEU A 151 -3.57 15.22 7.01
CA LEU A 151 -4.18 15.19 5.68
C LEU A 151 -5.59 15.77 5.73
N PRO A 152 -5.98 16.65 4.78
CA PRO A 152 -7.36 17.09 4.65
C PRO A 152 -8.29 15.90 4.37
N ASN A 153 -9.45 15.86 5.02
CA ASN A 153 -10.48 14.85 4.81
C ASN A 153 -10.95 14.81 3.36
N ARG A 154 -11.03 15.96 2.68
CA ARG A 154 -11.36 16.00 1.25
C ARG A 154 -10.38 15.18 0.39
N LEU A 155 -9.10 15.17 0.75
CA LEU A 155 -8.10 14.30 0.11
C LEU A 155 -8.25 12.84 0.53
N LEU A 156 -8.58 12.57 1.80
CA LEU A 156 -8.77 11.21 2.28
C LEU A 156 -10.00 10.52 1.66
N TRP A 157 -11.08 11.28 1.43
CA TRP A 157 -12.28 10.79 0.75
C TRP A 157 -11.99 10.34 -0.69
N SER A 158 -11.15 11.06 -1.45
CA SER A 158 -10.82 10.69 -2.82
C SER A 158 -9.94 9.45 -2.95
N ILE A 159 -9.17 9.11 -1.91
CA ILE A 159 -8.41 7.85 -1.88
C ILE A 159 -9.36 6.64 -1.82
N PHE A 160 -10.54 6.77 -1.20
CA PHE A 160 -11.52 5.69 -1.07
C PHE A 160 -12.30 5.37 -2.34
N PHE A 161 -12.47 6.34 -3.24
CA PHE A 161 -13.59 6.34 -4.19
C PHE A 161 -13.67 5.15 -5.13
N CYS A 162 -12.56 4.77 -5.73
CA CYS A 162 -12.65 3.97 -6.94
C CYS A 162 -11.91 2.62 -7.00
N PRO A 163 -10.95 2.26 -6.13
CA PRO A 163 -10.27 0.97 -6.28
C PRO A 163 -11.25 -0.20 -6.12
N CYS A 164 -12.28 -0.08 -5.27
CA CYS A 164 -13.26 -1.15 -5.06
C CYS A 164 -14.32 -1.20 -6.17
N VAL A 165 -14.82 -0.05 -6.62
CA VAL A 165 -15.87 0.03 -7.64
C VAL A 165 -15.34 -0.39 -9.02
N GLY A 166 -14.18 0.13 -9.43
CA GLY A 166 -13.58 -0.20 -10.72
C GLY A 166 -13.17 -1.68 -10.85
N MET A 167 -12.75 -2.30 -9.75
CA MET A 167 -12.45 -3.73 -9.70
C MET A 167 -13.70 -4.61 -9.80
N ALA A 168 -14.79 -4.18 -9.17
CA ALA A 168 -16.02 -4.94 -9.16
C ALA A 168 -16.81 -4.78 -10.47
N ARG A 169 -16.81 -3.59 -11.06
CA ARG A 169 -17.57 -3.26 -12.28
C ARG A 169 -16.67 -2.52 -13.27
N PRO A 170 -15.71 -3.20 -13.92
CA PRO A 170 -14.85 -2.55 -14.89
C PRO A 170 -15.68 -2.00 -16.06
N PRO A 171 -15.38 -0.78 -16.53
CA PRO A 171 -16.13 -0.20 -17.64
C PRO A 171 -15.91 -0.99 -18.93
N PRO A 172 -16.94 -1.16 -19.77
CA PRO A 172 -16.80 -1.87 -21.04
C PRO A 172 -16.02 -1.06 -22.09
N GLY A 173 -15.84 0.25 -21.88
CA GLY A 173 -15.17 1.16 -22.80
C GLY A 173 -14.71 2.46 -22.13
N PRO A 174 -13.92 3.28 -22.85
CA PRO A 174 -13.28 4.47 -22.29
C PRO A 174 -14.27 5.60 -21.96
N ASP A 175 -15.45 5.60 -22.59
CA ASP A 175 -16.43 6.68 -22.46
C ASP A 175 -17.44 6.46 -21.32
N VAL A 176 -17.37 5.33 -20.61
CA VAL A 176 -18.31 4.98 -19.55
C VAL A 176 -17.82 5.51 -18.20
N GLN A 177 -18.57 6.41 -17.60
CA GLN A 177 -18.27 6.92 -16.25
C GLN A 177 -18.67 5.90 -15.17
N LEU A 178 -17.73 5.59 -14.28
CA LEU A 178 -17.84 4.59 -13.20
C LEU A 178 -18.82 4.98 -12.08
N GLU A 179 -19.16 6.26 -11.99
CA GLU A 179 -19.92 6.84 -10.86
C GLU A 179 -21.41 6.49 -10.89
N THR A 180 -21.85 5.79 -11.95
CA THR A 180 -23.21 5.27 -12.05
C THR A 180 -23.18 3.76 -11.82
N PRO A 181 -24.01 3.21 -10.91
CA PRO A 181 -24.18 1.77 -10.76
C PRO A 181 -24.54 1.15 -12.11
N LEU A 182 -23.60 0.40 -12.70
CA LEU A 182 -23.90 -0.38 -13.89
C LEU A 182 -24.86 -1.50 -13.50
N ALA A 183 -25.85 -1.80 -14.34
CA ALA A 183 -26.78 -2.92 -14.16
C ALA A 183 -26.11 -4.31 -14.35
N ILE A 184 -24.78 -4.37 -14.23
CA ILE A 184 -23.96 -5.55 -14.41
C ILE A 184 -23.64 -6.10 -13.01
N GLU A 185 -23.81 -7.42 -12.85
CA GLU A 185 -23.38 -8.15 -11.65
C GLU A 185 -21.88 -7.92 -11.42
N PRO A 186 -21.46 -7.56 -10.19
CA PRO A 186 -20.06 -7.31 -9.95
C PRO A 186 -19.24 -8.58 -10.07
N LEU A 187 -18.06 -8.43 -10.65
CA LEU A 187 -17.06 -9.47 -10.74
C LEU A 187 -16.59 -9.92 -9.35
N GLY A 188 -16.31 -11.21 -9.22
CA GLY A 188 -15.63 -11.77 -8.05
C GLY A 188 -14.13 -11.49 -8.04
N LEU A 189 -13.69 -10.32 -8.53
CA LEU A 189 -12.26 -10.00 -8.72
C LEU A 189 -11.66 -9.36 -7.46
N THR A 190 -10.63 -9.98 -6.90
CA THR A 190 -9.86 -9.44 -5.76
C THR A 190 -8.47 -9.05 -6.22
N HIS A 191 -7.97 -7.90 -5.76
CA HIS A 191 -6.59 -7.49 -6.00
C HIS A 191 -5.60 -8.42 -5.31
N SER A 192 -5.98 -8.95 -4.14
CA SER A 192 -5.18 -9.81 -3.24
C SER A 192 -3.91 -9.20 -2.63
N ASP A 193 -3.39 -8.10 -3.21
CA ASP A 193 -2.19 -7.40 -2.70
C ASP A 193 -2.36 -5.87 -2.68
N MET A 194 -3.52 -5.40 -2.22
CA MET A 194 -3.82 -3.97 -2.16
C MET A 194 -3.21 -3.36 -0.90
N HIS A 195 -2.11 -2.64 -1.06
CA HIS A 195 -1.44 -1.89 0.00
C HIS A 195 -0.89 -0.55 -0.54
N GLN A 196 -0.35 0.30 0.35
CA GLN A 196 0.13 1.64 0.01
C GLN A 196 1.31 1.67 -0.99
N GLY A 197 2.04 0.56 -1.12
CA GLY A 197 3.11 0.39 -2.10
C GLY A 197 2.60 0.06 -3.49
N ASN A 198 1.40 -0.54 -3.59
CA ASN A 198 0.74 -0.94 -4.83
C ASN A 198 -0.40 0.03 -5.22
N SER A 199 -0.39 1.22 -4.63
CA SER A 199 -1.29 2.32 -4.96
C SER A 199 -0.43 3.53 -5.28
N ASN A 200 -0.50 4.03 -6.52
CA ASN A 200 0.30 5.16 -6.97
C ASN A 200 -0.54 6.43 -7.09
N ASN A 201 0.07 7.56 -6.76
CA ASN A 201 -0.55 8.88 -6.92
C ASN A 201 -0.33 9.39 -8.33
N VAL A 202 -1.41 9.78 -9.02
CA VAL A 202 -1.33 10.44 -10.32
C VAL A 202 -1.16 11.94 -10.12
N ARG A 203 -0.21 12.54 -10.84
CA ARG A 203 0.07 13.97 -10.74
C ARG A 203 -1.00 14.86 -11.34
N ARG A 204 -1.66 14.37 -12.39
CA ARG A 204 -2.56 15.17 -13.19
C ARG A 204 -3.90 15.31 -12.48
N LEU A 205 -4.25 16.55 -12.14
CA LEU A 205 -5.63 16.91 -11.82
C LEU A 205 -6.46 16.81 -13.10
N HIS A 206 -7.71 16.40 -12.93
CA HIS A 206 -8.68 16.30 -14.03
C HIS A 206 -9.72 17.40 -13.81
N PRO A 207 -9.51 18.63 -14.31
CA PRO A 207 -10.38 19.76 -14.02
C PRO A 207 -11.83 19.55 -14.49
N ASP A 208 -12.01 18.68 -15.49
CA ASP A 208 -13.32 18.32 -16.03
C ASP A 208 -14.06 17.27 -15.16
N GLU A 209 -13.41 16.70 -14.15
CA GLU A 209 -13.98 15.72 -13.23
C GLU A 209 -14.20 16.36 -11.87
N THR A 210 -15.44 16.39 -11.39
CA THR A 210 -15.79 17.08 -10.14
C THR A 210 -14.94 16.61 -8.97
N GLU A 211 -14.73 15.30 -8.84
CA GLU A 211 -13.92 14.70 -7.77
C GLU A 211 -12.42 15.01 -7.93
N HIS A 212 -11.82 14.75 -9.10
CA HIS A 212 -10.38 14.88 -9.33
C HIS A 212 -9.92 16.25 -9.83
N SER A 213 -10.83 17.23 -9.84
CA SER A 213 -10.53 18.61 -10.21
C SER A 213 -9.52 19.25 -9.27
N ARG A 214 -9.50 18.81 -8.01
CA ARG A 214 -8.70 19.40 -6.93
C ARG A 214 -7.81 18.42 -6.19
N VAL A 215 -8.06 17.12 -6.32
CA VAL A 215 -7.27 16.06 -5.67
C VAL A 215 -6.70 15.11 -6.72
N PRO A 216 -5.45 14.66 -6.55
CA PRO A 216 -4.84 13.72 -7.46
C PRO A 216 -5.57 12.38 -7.41
N MET A 217 -5.77 11.79 -8.58
CA MET A 217 -6.33 10.46 -8.71
C MET A 217 -5.34 9.41 -8.17
N VAL A 218 -5.80 8.49 -7.34
CA VAL A 218 -5.01 7.30 -6.96
C VAL A 218 -5.27 6.18 -7.95
N ARG A 219 -4.21 5.54 -8.45
CA ARG A 219 -4.27 4.36 -9.31
C ARG A 219 -3.74 3.12 -8.63
N LEU A 220 -4.46 2.02 -8.76
CA LEU A 220 -3.99 0.68 -8.43
C LEU A 220 -3.00 0.19 -9.49
N ILE A 221 -1.95 -0.47 -9.01
CA ILE A 221 -0.91 -1.14 -9.80
C ILE A 221 -0.66 -2.53 -9.20
N ASP A 222 0.15 -3.34 -9.88
CA ASP A 222 0.63 -4.64 -9.41
C ASP A 222 -0.48 -5.71 -9.27
N PHE A 223 -1.03 -6.11 -10.42
CA PHE A 223 -2.08 -7.12 -10.50
C PHE A 223 -1.55 -8.56 -10.53
N GLY A 224 -0.29 -8.78 -10.12
CA GLY A 224 0.37 -10.09 -10.15
C GLY A 224 -0.38 -11.18 -9.36
N GLU A 225 -0.97 -10.80 -8.22
CA GLU A 225 -1.72 -11.68 -7.30
C GLU A 225 -3.26 -11.61 -7.48
N THR A 226 -3.72 -10.84 -8.47
CA THR A 226 -5.14 -10.66 -8.72
C THR A 226 -5.77 -11.99 -9.16
N LYS A 227 -6.96 -12.28 -8.64
CA LYS A 227 -7.68 -13.52 -8.93
C LYS A 227 -9.18 -13.37 -8.79
N VAL A 228 -9.91 -14.32 -9.37
CA VAL A 228 -11.36 -14.45 -9.17
C VAL A 228 -11.61 -15.36 -7.97
N MET A 229 -12.33 -14.86 -6.97
CA MET A 229 -12.81 -15.67 -5.85
C MET A 229 -14.07 -16.42 -6.26
N ARG A 230 -14.09 -17.74 -6.05
CA ARG A 230 -15.29 -18.55 -6.30
C ARG A 230 -16.32 -18.30 -5.19
N PRO A 231 -17.62 -18.24 -5.51
CA PRO A 231 -18.68 -18.04 -4.51
C PRO A 231 -18.66 -19.06 -3.36
N GLU A 232 -18.24 -20.29 -3.66
CA GLU A 232 -18.26 -21.43 -2.73
C GLU A 232 -17.03 -21.49 -1.80
N ALA A 233 -16.01 -20.66 -2.02
CA ALA A 233 -14.67 -20.90 -1.46
C ALA A 233 -14.49 -20.48 0.01
N SER A 234 -15.49 -19.92 0.69
CA SER A 234 -15.35 -19.50 2.08
C SER A 234 -16.69 -19.12 2.69
N HIS A 235 -17.25 -19.98 3.54
CA HIS A 235 -17.95 -19.45 4.69
C HIS A 235 -16.87 -18.72 5.49
N LEU A 236 -16.81 -17.39 5.40
CA LEU A 236 -15.88 -16.60 6.19
C LEU A 236 -16.19 -16.92 7.64
N LEU A 237 -15.35 -17.76 8.25
CA LEU A 237 -15.43 -18.05 9.67
C LEU A 237 -15.18 -16.73 10.36
N VAL A 238 -16.26 -16.14 10.86
CA VAL A 238 -16.20 -14.91 11.62
C VAL A 238 -15.55 -15.30 12.94
N ASP A 239 -14.37 -14.74 13.21
CA ASP A 239 -13.76 -14.85 14.52
C ASP A 239 -14.62 -14.09 15.52
N GLU A 240 -15.46 -14.82 16.25
CA GLU A 240 -16.38 -14.24 17.23
C GLU A 240 -15.63 -13.46 18.31
N PHE A 241 -14.38 -13.84 18.63
CA PHE A 241 -13.56 -13.08 19.57
C PHE A 241 -13.25 -11.67 19.03
N SER A 242 -12.65 -11.58 17.84
CA SER A 242 -12.40 -10.27 17.18
C SER A 242 -13.69 -9.47 17.00
N LYS A 243 -14.81 -10.12 16.64
CA LYS A 243 -16.10 -9.45 16.46
C LYS A 243 -16.63 -8.84 17.75
N ASN A 244 -16.50 -9.54 18.87
CA ASN A 244 -16.86 -9.03 20.19
C ASN A 244 -15.95 -7.86 20.61
N GLU A 245 -14.69 -7.85 20.20
CA GLU A 245 -13.76 -6.78 20.52
C GLU A 245 -13.94 -5.52 19.66
N TYR A 246 -14.40 -5.67 18.41
CA TYR A 246 -14.42 -4.56 17.44
C TYR A 246 -15.82 -4.18 16.95
N ASP A 247 -16.55 -5.12 16.35
CA ASP A 247 -17.82 -4.85 15.68
C ASP A 247 -18.94 -4.50 16.68
N ILE A 248 -19.02 -5.24 17.79
CA ILE A 248 -20.06 -5.04 18.81
C ILE A 248 -19.92 -3.69 19.54
N PRO A 249 -18.72 -3.31 20.06
CA PRO A 249 -18.59 -2.05 20.79
C PRO A 249 -18.77 -0.81 19.91
N LEU A 250 -18.56 -0.94 18.59
CA LEU A 250 -18.82 0.10 17.61
C LEU A 250 -20.25 0.05 17.04
N ASP A 251 -21.06 -0.91 17.47
CA ASP A 251 -22.42 -1.17 16.98
C ASP A 251 -22.49 -1.21 15.45
N LEU A 252 -21.51 -1.84 14.79
CA LEU A 252 -21.44 -1.80 13.32
C LEU A 252 -22.63 -2.49 12.64
N ALA A 253 -23.31 -3.38 13.37
CA ALA A 253 -24.48 -4.10 12.88
C ALA A 253 -25.66 -3.18 12.54
N ARG A 254 -25.79 -2.02 13.22
CA ARG A 254 -26.86 -1.05 12.92
C ARG A 254 -26.74 -0.42 11.53
N TYR A 255 -25.53 -0.40 10.98
CA TYR A 255 -25.22 0.17 9.67
C TYR A 255 -25.26 -0.89 8.56
N ARG A 256 -25.82 -2.07 8.82
CA ARG A 256 -25.95 -3.10 7.79
C ARG A 256 -26.86 -2.60 6.67
N PRO A 257 -26.36 -2.52 5.43
CA PRO A 257 -27.20 -2.15 4.30
C PRO A 257 -28.20 -3.26 4.00
N ALA A 258 -29.46 -2.88 3.79
CA ALA A 258 -30.56 -3.81 3.51
C ALA A 258 -30.46 -4.45 2.10
N SER A 259 -29.78 -3.77 1.17
CA SER A 259 -29.62 -4.18 -0.22
C SER A 259 -28.27 -3.73 -0.77
N GLY A 260 -27.93 -4.21 -1.96
CA GLY A 260 -26.72 -3.84 -2.69
C GLY A 260 -25.82 -5.04 -2.96
N SER A 261 -24.96 -4.90 -3.95
CA SER A 261 -24.16 -6.01 -4.44
C SER A 261 -23.01 -6.34 -3.49
N ARG A 262 -22.74 -7.64 -3.36
CA ARG A 262 -21.63 -8.19 -2.58
C ARG A 262 -21.16 -9.48 -3.20
N ASN A 263 -19.85 -9.70 -3.07
CA ASN A 263 -19.23 -11.00 -3.12
C ASN A 263 -17.98 -10.97 -2.22
N GLN A 264 -17.35 -12.13 -1.99
CA GLN A 264 -16.17 -12.23 -1.14
C GLN A 264 -15.00 -11.35 -1.62
N ALA A 265 -14.88 -11.16 -2.94
CA ALA A 265 -13.80 -10.35 -3.50
C ALA A 265 -14.00 -8.87 -3.23
N ILE A 266 -15.24 -8.37 -3.30
CA ILE A 266 -15.61 -7.03 -2.84
C ILE A 266 -15.26 -6.89 -1.36
N ASP A 267 -15.68 -7.84 -0.53
CA ASP A 267 -15.41 -7.78 0.92
C ASP A 267 -13.89 -7.77 1.20
N MET A 268 -13.08 -8.50 0.41
CA MET A 268 -11.61 -8.51 0.49
C MET A 268 -10.99 -7.18 0.03
N ASN A 269 -11.47 -6.59 -1.06
CA ASN A 269 -10.99 -5.29 -1.51
C ASN A 269 -11.35 -4.20 -0.48
N LEU A 270 -12.54 -4.24 0.12
CA LEU A 270 -13.00 -3.31 1.15
C LEU A 270 -12.12 -3.33 2.41
N ILE A 271 -11.78 -4.52 2.92
CA ILE A 271 -10.88 -4.62 4.09
C ILE A 271 -9.47 -4.11 3.75
N ASN A 272 -8.97 -4.40 2.55
CA ASN A 272 -7.65 -3.93 2.13
C ASN A 272 -7.59 -2.40 2.01
N ILE A 273 -8.60 -1.76 1.40
CA ILE A 273 -8.64 -0.29 1.34
C ILE A 273 -8.81 0.32 2.74
N GLY A 274 -9.59 -0.32 3.62
CA GLY A 274 -9.67 0.06 5.03
C GLY A 274 -8.31 0.04 5.73
N CYS A 275 -7.49 -0.99 5.48
CA CYS A 275 -6.12 -1.05 5.98
C CYS A 275 -5.20 0.01 5.38
N VAL A 276 -5.31 0.28 4.07
CA VAL A 276 -4.56 1.37 3.41
C VAL A 276 -4.85 2.70 4.10
N MET A 277 -6.12 2.99 4.37
CA MET A 277 -6.57 4.24 4.98
C MET A 277 -6.15 4.36 6.44
N ALA A 278 -6.31 3.31 7.24
CA ALA A 278 -5.84 3.31 8.63
C ALA A 278 -4.32 3.54 8.72
N ARG A 279 -3.53 2.87 7.85
CA ARG A 279 -2.09 3.12 7.76
C ARG A 279 -1.82 4.56 7.34
N MET A 280 -2.52 5.10 6.33
CA MET A 280 -2.30 6.46 5.82
C MET A 280 -2.43 7.48 6.96
N LEU A 281 -3.47 7.34 7.77
CA LEU A 281 -3.73 8.16 8.96
C LEU A 281 -2.67 7.97 10.05
N ALA A 282 -2.23 6.74 10.30
CA ALA A 282 -1.22 6.46 11.32
C ALA A 282 0.17 6.96 10.94
N GLY A 283 0.46 7.11 9.64
CA GLY A 283 1.79 7.45 9.15
C GLY A 283 2.82 6.34 9.37
N VAL A 284 2.38 5.11 9.67
CA VAL A 284 3.21 3.94 9.92
C VAL A 284 2.59 2.69 9.28
N GLU A 285 3.41 1.66 9.08
CA GLU A 285 2.97 0.36 8.60
C GLU A 285 2.47 -0.50 9.77
N PHE A 286 1.36 -1.20 9.53
CA PHE A 286 0.81 -2.18 10.48
C PHE A 286 1.00 -3.60 9.95
N ALA A 287 1.49 -4.50 10.82
CA ALA A 287 1.73 -5.89 10.48
C ALA A 287 0.44 -6.70 10.28
N PHE A 288 -0.68 -6.31 10.91
CA PHE A 288 -1.94 -7.05 10.86
C PHE A 288 -3.16 -6.12 10.96
N VAL A 289 -4.32 -6.61 10.49
CA VAL A 289 -5.60 -5.86 10.46
C VAL A 289 -6.05 -5.41 11.86
N GLY A 290 -5.82 -6.24 12.88
CA GLY A 290 -6.16 -5.91 14.27
C GLY A 290 -5.50 -4.60 14.76
N ALA A 291 -4.27 -4.29 14.35
CA ALA A 291 -3.64 -3.02 14.68
C ALA A 291 -4.33 -1.83 13.97
N CYS A 292 -4.76 -2.01 12.71
CA CYS A 292 -5.56 -1.00 12.01
C CYS A 292 -6.88 -0.73 12.74
N ARG A 293 -7.54 -1.79 13.22
CA ARG A 293 -8.78 -1.71 14.01
C ARG A 293 -8.56 -0.93 15.31
N GLY A 294 -7.55 -1.29 16.08
CA GLY A 294 -7.20 -0.60 17.32
C GLY A 294 -6.94 0.89 17.10
N PHE A 295 -6.22 1.23 16.03
CA PHE A 295 -5.89 2.61 15.67
C PHE A 295 -7.12 3.46 15.32
N ILE A 296 -8.08 2.95 14.57
CA ILE A 296 -9.24 3.76 14.13
C ILE A 296 -10.41 3.76 15.12
N ARG A 297 -10.35 2.95 16.18
CA ARG A 297 -11.49 2.65 17.07
C ARG A 297 -12.03 3.89 17.79
N GLY A 298 -11.17 4.71 18.38
CA GLY A 298 -11.58 5.81 19.27
C GLY A 298 -11.52 7.19 18.60
N PRO A 299 -12.55 8.06 18.77
CA PRO A 299 -12.56 9.42 18.21
C PRO A 299 -11.32 10.22 18.61
N ASP A 300 -10.87 10.06 19.86
CA ASP A 300 -9.74 10.80 20.44
C ASP A 300 -8.39 10.53 19.76
N ILE A 301 -8.26 9.44 19.01
CA ILE A 301 -7.01 9.09 18.32
C ILE A 301 -6.76 10.03 17.12
N HIS A 302 -7.82 10.52 16.49
CA HIS A 302 -7.73 11.43 15.34
C HIS A 302 -8.91 12.42 15.35
N PRO A 303 -8.92 13.39 16.27
CA PRO A 303 -10.09 14.25 16.50
C PRO A 303 -10.49 15.07 15.26
N SER A 304 -9.55 15.35 14.36
CA SER A 304 -9.77 16.03 13.07
C SER A 304 -10.16 15.11 11.90
N LEU A 305 -10.46 13.84 12.18
CA LEU A 305 -10.99 12.93 11.16
C LEU A 305 -12.51 13.11 11.09
N ASP A 306 -13.02 13.35 9.89
CA ASP A 306 -14.46 13.41 9.62
C ASP A 306 -15.16 12.16 10.21
N PRO A 307 -16.22 12.33 11.03
CA PRO A 307 -16.90 11.22 11.67
C PRO A 307 -17.47 10.18 10.70
N ASP A 308 -17.97 10.60 9.54
CA ASP A 308 -18.52 9.70 8.52
C ASP A 308 -17.40 8.95 7.80
N LEU A 309 -16.26 9.62 7.54
CA LEU A 309 -15.07 8.98 6.98
C LEU A 309 -14.51 7.94 7.95
N ARG A 310 -14.45 8.27 9.23
CA ARG A 310 -14.04 7.35 10.29
C ARG A 310 -14.94 6.12 10.32
N LEU A 311 -16.26 6.33 10.32
CA LEU A 311 -17.23 5.24 10.31
C LEU A 311 -17.06 4.37 9.06
N LEU A 312 -16.81 4.97 7.90
CA LEU A 312 -16.55 4.23 6.67
C LEU A 312 -15.30 3.35 6.79
N ILE A 313 -14.18 3.88 7.30
CA ILE A 313 -12.94 3.11 7.54
C ILE A 313 -13.22 1.96 8.51
N GLN A 314 -13.91 2.23 9.63
CA GLN A 314 -14.27 1.24 10.63
C GLN A 314 -15.11 0.11 10.03
N ARG A 315 -16.12 0.45 9.21
CA ARG A 315 -16.96 -0.52 8.53
C ARG A 315 -16.20 -1.34 7.51
N CYS A 316 -15.30 -0.74 6.73
CA CYS A 316 -14.40 -1.47 5.82
C CYS A 316 -13.52 -2.49 6.57
N LEU A 317 -13.07 -2.15 7.78
CA LEU A 317 -12.27 -3.02 8.65
C LEU A 317 -13.08 -4.03 9.48
N ALA A 318 -14.41 -4.04 9.36
CA ALA A 318 -15.26 -4.89 10.18
C ALA A 318 -14.88 -6.38 10.08
N VAL A 319 -14.99 -7.07 11.22
CA VAL A 319 -14.68 -8.49 11.37
C VAL A 319 -15.73 -9.31 10.64
N ASP A 320 -17.01 -9.05 10.94
CA ASP A 320 -18.12 -9.61 10.18
C ASP A 320 -18.19 -8.88 8.83
N PRO A 321 -17.99 -9.60 7.71
CA PRO A 321 -18.12 -9.01 6.40
C PRO A 321 -19.46 -8.29 6.25
N LEU A 322 -20.57 -8.79 6.80
CA LEU A 322 -21.91 -8.17 6.72
C LEU A 322 -21.98 -6.72 7.20
N ASN A 323 -21.07 -6.29 8.05
CA ASN A 323 -20.98 -4.91 8.54
C ASN A 323 -20.25 -3.95 7.57
N ARG A 324 -19.54 -4.49 6.56
CA ARG A 324 -18.88 -3.71 5.50
C ARG A 324 -19.91 -3.08 4.55
N PRO A 325 -19.63 -1.89 3.99
CA PRO A 325 -20.54 -1.23 3.06
C PRO A 325 -20.76 -2.08 1.79
N ARG A 326 -21.92 -1.95 1.15
CA ARG A 326 -22.08 -2.44 -0.25
C ARG A 326 -21.44 -1.47 -1.23
N LEU A 327 -21.24 -1.92 -2.46
CA LEU A 327 -20.69 -1.04 -3.51
C LEU A 327 -21.57 0.18 -3.77
N GLU A 328 -22.89 0.00 -3.86
CA GLU A 328 -23.82 1.11 -4.10
C GLU A 328 -23.82 2.10 -2.94
N GLU A 329 -23.78 1.58 -1.71
CA GLU A 329 -23.67 2.39 -0.52
C GLU A 329 -22.33 3.13 -0.48
N LEU A 330 -21.21 2.47 -0.82
CA LEU A 330 -19.89 3.09 -0.89
C LEU A 330 -19.89 4.23 -1.91
N THR A 331 -20.40 4.01 -3.13
CA THR A 331 -20.51 5.04 -4.16
C THR A 331 -21.39 6.20 -3.70
N ALA A 332 -22.55 5.92 -3.09
CA ALA A 332 -23.45 6.95 -2.59
C ALA A 332 -22.83 7.75 -1.43
N LEU A 333 -22.17 7.08 -0.48
CA LEU A 333 -21.47 7.73 0.63
C LEU A 333 -20.39 8.65 0.11
N ILE A 334 -19.57 8.22 -0.84
CA ILE A 334 -18.46 9.05 -1.28
C ILE A 334 -18.95 10.20 -2.18
N ASN A 335 -19.88 9.95 -3.11
CA ASN A 335 -20.49 11.01 -3.91
C ASN A 335 -21.20 12.06 -3.04
N GLY A 336 -21.91 11.60 -2.00
CA GLY A 336 -22.58 12.49 -1.04
C GLY A 336 -21.62 13.22 -0.10
N ASN A 337 -20.36 12.79 -0.02
CA ASN A 337 -19.31 13.37 0.82
C ASN A 337 -18.18 14.01 0.00
N ILE A 338 -18.40 14.31 -1.29
CA ILE A 338 -17.55 15.26 -2.03
C ILE A 338 -17.82 16.66 -1.44
N LYS A 339 -17.14 16.93 -0.33
CA LYS A 339 -17.29 18.14 0.47
C LYS A 339 -16.41 19.25 -0.08
N THR A 340 -16.88 20.47 0.06
CA THR A 340 -16.16 21.72 -0.20
C THR A 340 -15.53 22.24 1.08
N GLU A 341 -14.70 23.29 0.98
CA GLU A 341 -14.14 23.98 2.16
C GLU A 341 -15.24 24.45 3.12
N ARG A 342 -16.39 24.89 2.57
CA ARG A 342 -17.51 25.43 3.37
C ARG A 342 -18.10 24.40 4.32
N ASP A 343 -18.07 23.12 3.95
CA ASP A 343 -18.62 22.04 4.76
C ASP A 343 -17.79 21.78 6.03
N TYR A 344 -16.58 22.32 6.09
CA TYR A 344 -15.67 22.23 7.24
C TYR A 344 -15.43 23.58 7.93
N ALA A 345 -15.95 24.69 7.38
CA ALA A 345 -15.65 26.04 7.86
C ALA A 345 -16.07 26.28 9.32
N ASP A 346 -17.15 25.63 9.76
CA ASP A 346 -17.71 25.80 11.10
C ASP A 346 -17.23 24.73 12.11
N ILE A 347 -16.34 23.82 11.70
CA ILE A 347 -15.87 22.74 12.59
C ILE A 347 -14.61 23.21 13.34
N GLU A 348 -14.73 23.30 14.66
CA GLU A 348 -13.64 23.70 15.54
C GLU A 348 -12.44 22.72 15.42
N GLY A 349 -11.22 23.26 15.35
CA GLY A 349 -9.98 22.48 15.21
C GLY A 349 -9.54 22.20 13.77
N TYR A 350 -10.29 22.68 12.77
CA TYR A 350 -9.93 22.53 11.36
C TYR A 350 -9.06 23.64 10.80
N ASP A 351 -8.82 24.77 11.49
CA ASP A 351 -7.82 25.83 11.22
C ASP A 351 -7.38 26.01 9.75
N GLY A 352 -8.33 26.12 8.81
CA GLY A 352 -8.03 26.25 7.38
C GLY A 352 -7.37 25.03 6.72
N LEU A 353 -7.26 23.88 7.39
CA LEU A 353 -6.76 22.60 6.87
C LEU A 353 -7.54 22.14 5.64
N GLU A 354 -8.85 22.37 5.66
CA GLU A 354 -9.77 22.04 4.57
C GLU A 354 -9.96 23.21 3.61
N SER A 355 -9.07 24.21 3.60
CA SER A 355 -9.07 25.24 2.58
C SER A 355 -8.52 24.75 1.25
N ASP A 356 -8.97 25.35 0.15
CA ASP A 356 -8.43 25.06 -1.18
C ASP A 356 -6.91 25.34 -1.25
N ASP A 357 -6.43 26.39 -0.59
CA ASP A 357 -5.00 26.72 -0.50
C ASP A 357 -4.19 25.63 0.23
N SER A 358 -4.73 25.09 1.33
CA SER A 358 -4.08 24.00 2.07
C SER A 358 -4.02 22.73 1.23
N LEU A 359 -5.10 22.42 0.51
CA LEU A 359 -5.15 21.26 -0.37
C LEU A 359 -4.14 21.39 -1.52
N GLU A 360 -4.09 22.56 -2.16
CA GLU A 360 -3.11 22.86 -3.21
C GLU A 360 -1.68 22.77 -2.68
N ASN A 361 -1.41 23.28 -1.48
CA ASN A 361 -0.11 23.17 -0.84
C ASN A 361 0.29 21.70 -0.61
N VAL A 362 -0.62 20.86 -0.10
CA VAL A 362 -0.36 19.42 0.07
C VAL A 362 -0.03 18.76 -1.27
N ILE A 363 -0.78 19.07 -2.32
CA ILE A 363 -0.60 18.44 -3.63
C ILE A 363 0.69 18.92 -4.29
N THR A 364 0.89 20.23 -4.37
CA THR A 364 2.02 20.84 -5.08
C THR A 364 3.33 20.66 -4.33
N ASN A 365 3.35 20.83 -3.00
CA ASN A 365 4.60 20.86 -2.25
C ASN A 365 4.95 19.54 -1.59
N ILE A 366 3.99 18.62 -1.45
CA ILE A 366 4.21 17.32 -0.77
C ILE A 366 3.97 16.17 -1.74
N ALA A 367 2.86 16.14 -2.48
CA ALA A 367 2.63 15.06 -3.43
C ALA A 367 3.62 15.14 -4.63
N ASN A 368 3.84 16.33 -5.19
CA ASN A 368 4.63 16.52 -6.41
C ASN A 368 6.14 16.73 -6.19
N ASN A 369 6.61 16.83 -4.95
CA ASN A 369 7.99 17.19 -4.62
C ASN A 369 8.93 15.97 -4.63
N ILE A 370 8.88 15.21 -5.72
CA ILE A 370 9.96 14.27 -6.07
C ILE A 370 11.01 15.12 -6.77
N LYS A 371 11.81 15.88 -6.02
CA LYS A 371 13.02 16.45 -6.59
C LYS A 371 13.86 15.29 -7.10
N GLU A 372 13.98 15.19 -8.42
CA GLU A 372 14.91 14.35 -9.15
C GLU A 372 16.33 14.64 -8.60
N ARG A 373 16.76 13.92 -7.55
CA ARG A 373 18.17 13.80 -7.18
C ARG A 373 18.88 12.90 -8.21
N THR A 374 18.89 13.36 -9.45
CA THR A 374 19.67 12.79 -10.56
C THR A 374 20.31 13.93 -11.32
N LYS A 375 21.23 14.65 -10.65
CA LYS A 375 22.26 15.43 -11.34
C LYS A 375 23.60 15.27 -10.61
N GLY A 376 24.51 14.57 -11.28
CA GLY A 376 25.96 14.72 -11.14
C GLY A 376 26.64 13.99 -9.99
N HIS A 377 26.87 12.68 -10.13
CA HIS A 377 28.06 12.06 -9.56
C HIS A 377 28.64 11.07 -10.58
N THR A 378 29.79 11.43 -11.13
CA THR A 378 30.70 10.52 -11.82
C THR A 378 31.11 9.39 -10.86
N PRO A 379 31.34 8.16 -11.36
CA PRO A 379 31.64 7.02 -10.50
C PRO A 379 33.10 7.10 -10.05
N THR A 380 33.33 7.63 -8.84
CA THR A 380 34.59 7.42 -8.12
C THR A 380 34.44 6.18 -7.23
N ALA A 381 35.54 5.44 -7.12
CA ALA A 381 35.66 4.09 -6.58
C ALA A 381 34.93 3.84 -5.26
N MET A 382 34.55 2.56 -5.08
CA MET A 382 33.88 1.99 -3.91
C MET A 382 34.25 2.65 -2.59
N ALA A 383 33.33 3.44 -2.05
CA ALA A 383 33.30 3.84 -0.66
C ALA A 383 32.17 3.07 0.03
N GLU A 384 32.48 2.52 1.20
CA GLU A 384 31.63 1.68 2.04
C GLU A 384 30.25 2.29 2.33
N PRO A 385 29.21 1.47 2.55
CA PRO A 385 27.88 1.99 2.83
C PRO A 385 27.86 2.72 4.17
N ILE A 386 27.56 4.02 4.12
CA ILE A 386 27.13 4.81 5.26
C ILE A 386 25.90 4.12 5.88
N ARG A 387 26.10 3.54 7.06
CA ARG A 387 25.06 2.89 7.85
C ARG A 387 24.07 3.95 8.34
N SER A 388 22.89 3.98 7.73
CA SER A 388 21.69 4.58 8.30
C SER A 388 21.08 3.58 9.28
N THR A 389 21.44 3.68 10.56
CA THR A 389 20.86 2.85 11.63
C THR A 389 19.47 3.38 12.00
N THR A 390 18.44 2.82 11.38
CA THR A 390 17.13 2.69 12.03
C THR A 390 16.96 1.21 12.31
N THR A 391 17.19 0.84 13.57
CA THR A 391 17.23 -0.54 14.01
C THR A 391 15.87 -0.90 14.63
N TYR A 392 15.13 -1.81 13.98
CA TYR A 392 14.07 -2.57 14.61
C TYR A 392 14.55 -4.02 14.66
N TRP A 393 14.54 -4.63 15.85
CA TRP A 393 14.86 -6.06 16.00
C TRP A 393 13.57 -6.85 16.18
N ALA A 394 13.38 -7.85 15.32
CA ALA A 394 12.54 -9.00 15.57
C ALA A 394 13.48 -10.21 15.80
N CYS A 395 13.30 -10.95 16.89
CA CYS A 395 13.86 -12.29 17.00
C CYS A 395 13.02 -13.24 16.15
N MET A 396 13.54 -13.66 15.00
CA MET A 396 13.04 -14.81 14.26
C MET A 396 14.21 -15.77 13.98
N GLY A 397 14.23 -16.88 14.72
CA GLY A 397 15.06 -18.05 14.42
C GLY A 397 14.17 -19.30 14.45
N GLN A 398 14.37 -20.21 13.50
CA GLN A 398 13.76 -21.54 13.52
C GLN A 398 14.36 -22.39 14.64
N PHE A 399 13.55 -23.32 15.15
CA PHE A 399 13.85 -24.34 16.14
C PHE A 399 15.33 -24.75 16.29
N GLY A 400 15.85 -24.59 17.50
CA GLY A 400 16.95 -25.40 18.04
C GLY A 400 18.36 -25.07 17.57
N ASP A 401 18.90 -23.92 17.95
CA ASP A 401 20.36 -23.80 18.15
C ASP A 401 20.65 -22.67 19.15
N ILE A 402 21.35 -22.99 20.25
CA ILE A 402 21.70 -22.04 21.33
C ILE A 402 23.21 -21.96 21.41
N THR A 403 23.82 -21.04 20.66
CA THR A 403 25.15 -20.51 21.00
C THR A 403 25.14 -18.99 20.88
N CYS A 404 25.30 -18.32 22.01
CA CYS A 404 25.33 -16.87 22.13
C CYS A 404 26.74 -16.38 21.75
N GLN A 405 26.89 -15.60 20.67
CA GLN A 405 28.14 -14.89 20.41
C GLN A 405 28.12 -13.50 21.07
N LYS A 406 29.24 -13.21 21.75
CA LYS A 406 29.50 -11.99 22.50
C LYS A 406 29.63 -10.81 21.54
N GLY A 407 28.77 -9.82 21.67
CA GLY A 407 28.89 -8.53 20.98
C GLY A 407 27.60 -8.13 20.28
N ASN A 408 26.68 -7.50 21.01
CA ASN A 408 25.72 -6.58 20.44
C ASN A 408 25.54 -5.44 21.44
N GLU A 409 26.04 -4.26 21.10
CA GLU A 409 25.82 -3.02 21.84
C GLU A 409 24.37 -2.57 21.60
N ILE A 410 23.59 -2.40 22.67
CA ILE A 410 22.26 -1.79 22.62
C ILE A 410 22.45 -0.32 22.98
N ALA A 411 22.32 0.59 22.01
CA ALA A 411 22.43 2.03 22.27
C ALA A 411 21.08 2.63 22.67
N SER A 412 21.07 3.32 23.82
CA SER A 412 20.06 4.19 24.45
C SER A 412 18.58 4.05 24.04
N VAL A 413 17.76 3.51 24.95
CA VAL A 413 16.30 3.42 24.80
C VAL A 413 15.61 4.09 25.99
N ARG A 414 14.90 5.20 25.76
CA ARG A 414 14.03 5.86 26.76
C ARG A 414 12.69 5.12 26.86
N CYS A 415 12.10 5.08 28.06
CA CYS A 415 10.74 4.57 28.22
C CYS A 415 9.73 5.44 27.43
N VAL A 416 8.99 4.82 26.50
CA VAL A 416 8.05 5.50 25.59
C VAL A 416 6.95 6.25 26.35
N ARG A 417 6.61 5.81 27.57
CA ARG A 417 5.48 6.36 28.34
C ARG A 417 5.85 7.51 29.27
N CYS A 418 7.09 7.59 29.75
CA CYS A 418 7.49 8.58 30.77
C CYS A 418 8.80 9.32 30.47
N GLN A 419 9.48 8.98 29.37
CA GLN A 419 10.79 9.53 28.95
C GLN A 419 11.92 9.47 30.00
N LYS A 420 11.73 8.76 31.13
CA LYS A 420 12.79 8.53 32.11
C LYS A 420 13.80 7.50 31.59
N GLU A 421 15.05 7.68 32.01
CA GLU A 421 16.09 6.66 31.88
C GLU A 421 15.71 5.45 32.75
N ARG A 422 15.84 4.24 32.19
CA ARG A 422 15.50 3.02 32.91
C ARG A 422 16.56 2.71 33.97
N GLY A 423 16.12 2.31 35.16
CA GLY A 423 16.96 1.94 36.29
C GLY A 423 17.04 0.42 36.50
N ASP A 424 18.04 -0.01 37.26
CA ASP A 424 18.08 -1.38 37.82
C ASP A 424 16.76 -1.67 38.56
N GLY A 425 16.13 -2.80 38.25
CA GLY A 425 14.81 -3.19 38.75
C GLY A 425 13.62 -2.90 37.84
N ASP A 426 13.80 -2.18 36.72
CA ASP A 426 12.71 -1.93 35.76
C ASP A 426 12.30 -3.19 34.99
N GLU A 427 11.03 -3.29 34.59
CA GLU A 427 10.52 -4.45 33.86
C GLU A 427 10.88 -4.41 32.37
N ALA A 428 11.34 -5.54 31.85
CA ALA A 428 11.50 -5.78 30.42
C ALA A 428 10.22 -6.43 29.89
N ILE A 429 9.53 -5.73 28.98
CA ILE A 429 8.29 -6.18 28.35
C ILE A 429 8.47 -6.31 26.84
N VAL A 430 7.79 -7.29 26.23
CA VAL A 430 7.71 -7.45 24.77
C VAL A 430 6.58 -6.59 24.24
N ASP A 431 6.79 -5.98 23.08
CA ASP A 431 5.76 -5.24 22.36
C ASP A 431 4.92 -6.20 21.51
N ASP A 432 4.15 -7.05 22.18
CA ASP A 432 3.23 -8.03 21.59
C ASP A 432 1.76 -7.56 21.62
N GLY A 433 1.52 -6.30 21.98
CA GLY A 433 0.18 -5.73 22.20
C GLY A 433 -0.43 -6.01 23.58
N TYR A 434 0.14 -6.93 24.37
CA TYR A 434 -0.29 -7.25 25.73
C TYR A 434 0.71 -6.79 26.80
N GLY A 435 1.95 -6.47 26.40
CA GLY A 435 2.99 -5.97 27.29
C GLY A 435 3.56 -7.08 28.18
N THR A 436 3.73 -8.29 27.64
CA THR A 436 4.18 -9.46 28.40
C THR A 436 5.58 -9.24 28.99
N LYS A 437 5.70 -9.39 30.32
CA LYS A 437 6.99 -9.33 31.03
C LYS A 437 7.85 -10.54 30.68
N ILE A 438 9.08 -10.28 30.28
CA ILE A 438 10.09 -11.29 29.95
C ILE A 438 11.26 -11.31 30.93
N GLY A 439 11.38 -10.29 31.78
CA GLY A 439 12.43 -10.22 32.78
C GLY A 439 12.51 -8.85 33.46
N THR A 440 13.61 -8.64 34.15
CA THR A 440 13.90 -7.40 34.89
C THR A 440 15.30 -6.91 34.53
N PHE A 441 15.46 -5.61 34.31
CA PHE A 441 16.76 -4.99 34.04
C PHE A 441 17.63 -5.07 35.30
N LYS A 442 18.86 -5.59 35.17
CA LYS A 442 19.89 -5.58 36.22
C LYS A 442 20.81 -4.37 36.11
N THR A 443 20.97 -3.88 34.89
CA THR A 443 21.64 -2.62 34.58
C THR A 443 20.92 -1.98 33.39
N GLN A 444 21.37 -0.81 32.96
CA GLN A 444 20.80 -0.10 31.82
C GLN A 444 20.78 -0.95 30.53
N ASP A 445 21.71 -1.91 30.39
CA ASP A 445 21.92 -2.68 29.15
C ASP A 445 21.79 -4.21 29.33
N THR A 446 21.46 -4.71 30.53
CA THR A 446 21.31 -6.16 30.78
C THR A 446 19.98 -6.51 31.44
N VAL A 447 19.33 -7.54 30.89
CA VAL A 447 18.06 -8.11 31.39
C VAL A 447 18.32 -9.49 31.98
N GLU A 448 17.83 -9.73 33.19
CA GLU A 448 17.69 -11.07 33.77
C GLU A 448 16.29 -11.59 33.43
N TYR A 449 16.22 -12.73 32.73
CA TYR A 449 14.96 -13.30 32.26
C TYR A 449 14.26 -14.14 33.34
N ASP A 450 12.94 -14.00 33.44
CA ASP A 450 12.15 -14.79 34.38
C ASP A 450 12.06 -16.25 33.89
N SER A 451 12.49 -17.20 34.73
CA SER A 451 12.58 -18.62 34.37
C SER A 451 11.23 -19.28 34.02
N GLY A 452 10.11 -18.61 34.34
CA GLY A 452 8.75 -19.03 34.01
C GLY A 452 8.11 -18.34 32.80
N ALA A 453 8.83 -17.48 32.07
CA ALA A 453 8.28 -16.79 30.91
C ALA A 453 7.90 -17.80 29.80
N PRO A 454 6.81 -17.56 29.03
CA PRO A 454 6.39 -18.47 27.97
C PRO A 454 7.52 -18.67 26.94
N GLY A 455 8.12 -19.87 26.92
CA GLY A 455 9.21 -20.22 25.99
C GLY A 455 10.38 -21.02 26.60
N THR A 456 10.46 -21.19 27.93
CA THR A 456 11.63 -21.81 28.61
C THR A 456 11.49 -23.27 29.03
N ARG A 457 10.47 -24.03 28.59
CA ARG A 457 10.37 -25.47 28.95
C ARG A 457 11.29 -26.35 28.10
N VAL A 458 12.31 -26.92 28.75
CA VAL A 458 13.17 -27.99 28.21
C VAL A 458 12.48 -29.34 28.41
N ASN A 459 12.23 -30.08 27.33
CA ASN A 459 11.85 -31.49 27.40
C ASN A 459 13.09 -32.33 27.73
N GLY A 460 13.06 -33.06 28.83
CA GLY A 460 14.01 -34.12 29.15
C GLY A 460 13.32 -35.16 30.02
N GLY A 461 13.01 -36.31 29.44
CA GLY A 461 12.51 -37.49 30.14
C GLY A 461 13.64 -38.32 30.75
N SER A 462 13.23 -39.15 31.72
CA SER A 462 13.98 -40.04 32.63
C SER A 462 14.85 -39.37 33.69
#